data_AF-A0A094D576-F1
#
_entry.id   AF-A0A094D576-F1
#
_cell.length_a   1.000
_cell.length_b   1.000
_cell.length_c   1.000
_cell.angle_alpha   90.00
_cell.angle_beta   90.00
_cell.angle_gamma   90.00
#
_symmetry.space_group_name_H-M   'P 1'
#
loop_
_entity.id
_entity.type
_entity.pdbx_description
1 polymer ?
#
loop_
_entity_poly.entity_id
_entity_poly.type
_entity_poly.pdbx_seq_one_letter_code
_entity_poly.pdbx_strand_id
1 'polypeptide(L)'
;MGFPPSTAKVLTPEHVNSHDDAYDSDYDPEYYFHTYAPLSCFPTPPPSSHTSSPPSPFPDTPSDSSLDTSLRGPATYLSNLIPCAASFISPSPTLTHTLLTHANLPLETIALAACILDSLTSRFATLWRRSLPLSSLPAESQHIDSVRPEVIILAALMIAHKFLDDAGARTRTFSEVVGGERWEIDMLNVTERI
;
A
#
# COMPACT_ATOMS: atom_id res chain seq x y z
N MET A 1 44.06 33.78 15.66
CA MET A 1 45.08 33.69 14.59
C MET A 1 45.91 32.43 14.79
N GLY A 2 46.13 31.64 13.73
CA GLY A 2 47.29 30.76 13.58
C GLY A 2 47.11 29.25 13.84
N PHE A 3 46.93 28.47 12.76
CA PHE A 3 47.17 27.02 12.67
C PHE A 3 48.71 26.70 12.59
N PRO A 4 49.16 25.43 12.37
CA PRO A 4 49.71 24.43 13.30
C PRO A 4 51.22 24.16 13.03
N PRO A 5 51.82 23.02 13.45
CA PRO A 5 52.04 21.98 12.42
C PRO A 5 51.93 20.51 12.87
N SER A 6 51.72 19.70 11.84
CA SER A 6 51.59 18.25 11.76
C SER A 6 52.92 17.52 11.92
N THR A 7 52.92 16.34 12.56
CA THR A 7 53.91 15.29 12.24
C THR A 7 53.23 13.93 12.13
N ALA A 8 53.12 13.46 10.89
CA ALA A 8 52.85 12.08 10.56
C ALA A 8 54.02 11.20 11.02
N LYS A 9 53.71 10.02 11.58
CA LYS A 9 54.60 8.85 11.53
C LYS A 9 53.84 7.70 10.88
N VAL A 10 54.56 7.07 9.97
CA VAL A 10 54.12 6.13 8.95
C VAL A 10 54.67 4.74 9.29
N LEU A 11 53.81 3.72 9.14
CA LEU A 11 54.03 2.28 8.90
C LEU A 11 54.76 1.43 9.96
N THR A 12 54.09 0.38 10.44
CA THR A 12 54.35 -1.01 9.98
C THR A 12 53.25 -1.98 10.43
N PRO A 13 52.96 -3.06 9.66
CA PRO A 13 51.87 -3.99 9.94
C PRO A 13 52.39 -5.23 10.67
N GLU A 14 52.03 -5.38 11.95
CA GLU A 14 52.22 -6.63 12.69
C GLU A 14 50.85 -7.32 12.78
N HIS A 15 50.70 -8.35 11.95
CA HIS A 15 49.65 -9.34 12.07
C HIS A 15 49.92 -10.15 13.35
N VAL A 16 49.25 -9.79 14.44
CA VAL A 16 49.14 -10.64 15.63
C VAL A 16 47.68 -10.97 15.83
N ASN A 17 47.33 -12.16 15.37
CA ASN A 17 46.14 -12.88 15.72
C ASN A 17 46.17 -13.15 17.24
N SER A 18 45.63 -12.24 18.07
CA SER A 18 45.15 -12.59 19.41
C SER A 18 43.63 -12.51 19.39
N HIS A 19 43.03 -13.69 19.27
CA HIS A 19 41.63 -13.92 19.56
C HIS A 19 41.53 -13.99 21.08
N ASP A 20 41.49 -12.84 21.73
CA ASP A 20 41.17 -12.75 23.16
C ASP A 20 39.64 -12.75 23.29
N ASP A 21 39.06 -13.95 23.34
CA ASP A 21 37.69 -14.18 23.78
C ASP A 21 37.61 -13.97 25.31
N ALA A 22 37.81 -12.72 25.75
CA ALA A 22 37.42 -12.29 27.07
C ALA A 22 35.99 -11.77 26.97
N TYR A 23 35.01 -12.68 27.01
CA TYR A 23 33.63 -12.34 27.30
C TYR A 23 33.55 -11.86 28.75
N ASP A 24 33.86 -10.58 28.97
CA ASP A 24 33.50 -9.87 30.20
C ASP A 24 31.99 -9.60 30.14
N SER A 25 31.23 -10.66 30.43
CA SER A 25 29.80 -10.55 30.65
C SER A 25 29.60 -9.97 32.04
N ASP A 26 29.74 -8.65 32.16
CA ASP A 26 29.32 -7.85 33.31
C ASP A 26 27.78 -7.84 33.34
N TYR A 27 27.21 -9.02 33.59
CA TYR A 27 25.79 -9.24 33.75
C TYR A 27 25.44 -8.80 35.16
N ASP A 28 25.17 -7.51 35.32
CA ASP A 28 24.65 -6.95 36.56
C ASP A 28 23.13 -7.23 36.66
N PRO A 29 22.70 -8.22 37.47
CA PRO A 29 21.28 -8.49 37.65
C PRO A 29 20.57 -7.32 38.36
N GLU A 30 21.31 -6.47 39.07
CA GLU A 30 20.78 -5.35 39.85
C GLU A 30 20.28 -4.23 38.93
N TYR A 31 20.95 -3.96 37.80
CA TYR A 31 20.46 -3.06 36.74
C TYR A 31 19.11 -3.48 36.14
N TYR A 32 18.91 -4.80 35.94
CA TYR A 32 17.67 -5.34 35.41
C TYR A 32 16.51 -5.16 36.41
N PHE A 33 16.77 -5.42 37.70
CA PHE A 33 15.78 -5.22 38.76
C PHE A 33 15.46 -3.75 39.02
N HIS A 34 16.42 -2.84 38.81
CA HIS A 34 16.18 -1.39 38.97
C HIS A 34 15.38 -0.76 37.83
N THR A 35 15.39 -1.36 36.64
CA THR A 35 14.70 -0.83 35.46
C THR A 35 13.30 -1.43 35.26
N TYR A 36 13.03 -2.59 35.87
CA TYR A 36 11.73 -3.24 35.77
C TYR A 36 10.69 -2.61 36.72
N ALA A 37 9.83 -1.75 36.17
CA ALA A 37 8.63 -1.28 36.86
C ALA A 37 7.51 -2.33 36.75
N PRO A 38 6.75 -2.62 37.84
CA PRO A 38 5.58 -3.50 37.78
C PRO A 38 4.56 -2.98 36.76
N LEU A 39 3.94 -3.89 36.00
CA LEU A 39 2.95 -3.55 34.96
C LEU A 39 1.73 -2.75 35.50
N SER A 40 1.50 -2.77 36.81
CA SER A 40 0.48 -1.99 37.51
C SER A 40 0.81 -0.50 37.68
N CYS A 41 2.04 -0.08 37.35
CA CYS A 41 2.50 1.30 37.43
C CYS A 41 2.44 2.03 36.08
N PHE A 42 1.95 1.38 35.02
CA PHE A 42 1.62 2.11 33.80
C PHE A 42 0.41 3.01 34.05
N PRO A 43 0.45 4.29 33.65
CA PRO A 43 -0.72 5.14 33.73
C PRO A 43 -1.84 4.47 32.94
N THR A 44 -3.02 4.36 33.56
CA THR A 44 -4.21 3.98 32.81
C THR A 44 -4.38 4.97 31.65
N PRO A 45 -4.73 4.49 30.45
CA PRO A 45 -5.04 5.39 29.35
C PRO A 45 -6.13 6.38 29.80
N PRO A 46 -6.03 7.67 29.42
CA PRO A 46 -7.04 8.65 29.79
C PRO A 46 -8.41 8.20 29.27
N PRO A 47 -9.50 8.44 30.03
CA PRO A 47 -10.85 8.13 29.56
C PRO A 47 -11.13 8.94 28.29
N SER A 48 -11.60 8.26 27.24
CA SER A 48 -12.02 8.92 26.00
C SER A 48 -13.17 9.87 26.28
N SER A 49 -13.00 11.16 25.96
CA SER A 49 -14.10 12.12 25.91
C SER A 49 -15.03 11.76 24.75
N HIS A 50 -15.96 10.84 24.98
CA HIS A 50 -17.09 10.61 24.09
C HIS A 50 -18.07 11.78 24.23
N THR A 51 -17.81 12.89 23.54
CA THR A 51 -18.86 13.87 23.21
C THR A 51 -19.36 13.58 21.79
N SER A 52 -20.09 12.49 21.64
CA SER A 52 -20.87 12.26 20.43
C SER A 52 -22.20 11.66 20.87
N SER A 53 -23.12 12.56 21.17
CA SER A 53 -24.55 12.27 21.29
C SER A 53 -25.00 11.41 20.10
N PRO A 54 -25.81 10.37 20.29
CA PRO A 54 -26.44 9.69 19.16
C PRO A 54 -27.39 10.69 18.46
N PRO A 55 -27.37 10.81 17.12
CA PRO A 55 -28.42 11.53 16.40
C PRO A 55 -29.73 10.76 16.57
N SER A 56 -30.80 11.51 16.86
CA SER A 56 -32.18 11.04 16.98
C SER A 56 -32.61 10.17 15.78
N PRO A 57 -33.46 9.14 15.99
CA PRO A 57 -33.93 8.26 14.92
C PRO A 57 -35.10 8.91 14.17
N PHE A 58 -34.90 9.28 12.91
CA PHE A 58 -35.95 9.55 11.92
C PHE A 58 -35.37 9.38 10.51
N PRO A 59 -36.19 9.12 9.48
CA PRO A 59 -37.06 7.98 9.23
C PRO A 59 -36.56 7.14 8.05
N ASP A 60 -37.06 5.91 7.92
CA ASP A 60 -36.75 4.94 6.88
C ASP A 60 -36.78 5.54 5.46
N THR A 61 -35.59 5.78 4.91
CA THR A 61 -35.35 5.85 3.48
C THR A 61 -34.52 4.62 3.12
N PRO A 62 -34.91 3.81 2.12
CA PRO A 62 -34.14 2.64 1.72
C PRO A 62 -32.75 3.12 1.32
N SER A 63 -31.81 2.82 2.21
CA SER A 63 -30.48 3.40 2.22
C SER A 63 -29.56 2.53 1.36
N ASP A 64 -29.33 2.96 0.12
CA ASP A 64 -28.20 2.53 -0.71
C ASP A 64 -26.85 2.76 0.01
N SER A 65 -26.84 3.52 1.11
CA SER A 65 -25.68 3.76 1.98
C SER A 65 -25.14 2.50 2.70
N SER A 66 -25.91 1.39 2.74
CA SER A 66 -25.42 0.14 3.36
C SER A 66 -24.36 -0.56 2.48
N LEU A 67 -24.54 -0.55 1.16
CA LEU A 67 -23.60 -1.14 0.21
C LEU A 67 -22.27 -0.36 0.23
N ASP A 68 -22.34 0.97 0.30
CA ASP A 68 -21.17 1.83 0.44
C ASP A 68 -20.40 1.59 1.74
N THR A 69 -21.07 1.24 2.83
CA THR A 69 -20.36 0.92 4.08
C THR A 69 -19.69 -0.45 4.00
N SER A 70 -20.34 -1.43 3.36
CA SER A 70 -19.85 -2.80 3.26
C SER A 70 -18.55 -2.93 2.43
N LEU A 71 -18.36 -2.08 1.42
CA LEU A 71 -17.20 -2.11 0.54
C LEU A 71 -15.96 -1.44 1.15
N ARG A 72 -16.05 -0.81 2.33
CA ARG A 72 -14.92 -0.12 2.97
C ARG A 72 -13.78 -1.07 3.35
N GLY A 73 -14.14 -2.23 3.90
CA GLY A 73 -13.20 -3.30 4.26
C GLY A 73 -12.48 -3.84 3.01
N PRO A 74 -13.22 -4.36 2.01
CA PRO A 74 -12.65 -4.79 0.74
C PRO A 74 -11.78 -3.73 0.05
N ALA A 75 -12.21 -2.46 0.02
CA ALA A 75 -11.44 -1.39 -0.60
C ALA A 75 -10.07 -1.17 0.07
N THR A 76 -10.04 -1.19 1.41
CA THR A 76 -8.80 -1.07 2.18
C THR A 76 -7.90 -2.29 1.92
N TYR A 77 -8.48 -3.48 1.91
CA TYR A 77 -7.76 -4.72 1.65
C TYR A 77 -7.10 -4.74 0.26
N LEU A 78 -7.86 -4.49 -0.81
CA LEU A 78 -7.34 -4.46 -2.18
C LEU A 78 -6.24 -3.41 -2.36
N SER A 79 -6.36 -2.26 -1.70
CA SER A 79 -5.34 -1.20 -1.77
C SER A 79 -4.01 -1.65 -1.18
N ASN A 80 -4.04 -2.50 -0.15
CA ASN A 80 -2.85 -3.06 0.48
C ASN A 80 -2.21 -4.21 -0.32
N LEU A 81 -2.94 -4.79 -1.29
CA LEU A 81 -2.41 -5.83 -2.17
C LEU A 81 -1.63 -5.28 -3.37
N ILE A 82 -1.70 -3.96 -3.62
CA ILE A 82 -0.90 -3.34 -4.68
C ILE A 82 0.59 -3.51 -4.34
N PRO A 83 1.42 -4.10 -5.23
CA PRO A 83 2.85 -4.22 -4.98
C PRO A 83 3.50 -2.83 -4.79
N CYS A 84 4.16 -2.60 -3.66
CA CYS A 84 4.83 -1.32 -3.38
C CYS A 84 5.90 -0.96 -4.43
N ALA A 85 6.46 -1.96 -5.13
CA ALA A 85 7.41 -1.74 -6.21
C ALA A 85 6.78 -1.19 -7.50
N ALA A 86 5.44 -1.09 -7.59
CA ALA A 86 4.73 -0.63 -8.78
C ALA A 86 4.67 0.90 -8.87
N SER A 87 4.48 1.60 -7.74
CA SER A 87 4.42 3.07 -7.70
C SER A 87 4.95 3.59 -6.36
N PHE A 88 5.59 4.76 -6.36
CA PHE A 88 5.92 5.47 -5.13
C PHE A 88 4.71 6.22 -4.53
N ILE A 89 3.62 6.37 -5.29
CA ILE A 89 2.36 6.91 -4.76
C ILE A 89 1.70 5.87 -3.87
N SER A 90 1.40 6.26 -2.63
CA SER A 90 0.60 5.40 -1.74
C SER A 90 -0.79 5.17 -2.34
N PRO A 91 -1.26 3.91 -2.44
CA PRO A 91 -2.61 3.63 -2.89
C PRO A 91 -3.63 4.22 -1.91
N SER A 92 -4.77 4.68 -2.45
CA SER A 92 -5.82 5.34 -1.70
C SER A 92 -7.03 4.42 -1.54
N PRO A 93 -7.33 3.97 -0.31
CA PRO A 93 -8.53 3.18 -0.02
C PRO A 93 -9.82 3.88 -0.45
N THR A 94 -9.85 5.22 -0.39
CA THR A 94 -11.01 6.01 -0.82
C THR A 94 -11.23 5.93 -2.31
N LEU A 95 -10.18 6.01 -3.15
CA LEU A 95 -10.35 5.84 -4.58
C LEU A 95 -10.79 4.41 -4.91
N THR A 96 -10.14 3.41 -4.31
CA THR A 96 -10.54 2.01 -4.48
C THR A 96 -12.00 1.80 -4.11
N HIS A 97 -12.47 2.39 -3.02
CA HIS A 97 -13.87 2.34 -2.63
C HIS A 97 -14.79 2.92 -3.70
N THR A 98 -14.46 4.09 -4.26
CA THR A 98 -15.25 4.66 -5.37
C THR A 98 -15.23 3.76 -6.61
N LEU A 99 -14.11 3.11 -6.94
CA LEU A 99 -14.04 2.16 -8.05
C LEU A 99 -14.97 0.97 -7.79
N LEU A 100 -14.99 0.41 -6.58
CA LEU A 100 -15.87 -0.70 -6.23
C LEU A 100 -17.35 -0.31 -6.30
N THR A 101 -17.71 0.87 -5.79
CA THR A 101 -19.08 1.39 -5.87
C THR A 101 -19.50 1.61 -7.34
N HIS A 102 -18.61 2.15 -8.18
CA HIS A 102 -18.89 2.35 -9.60
C HIS A 102 -18.96 1.04 -10.40
N ALA A 103 -18.16 0.05 -10.03
CA ALA A 103 -18.14 -1.25 -10.69
C ALA A 103 -19.42 -2.04 -10.38
N ASN A 104 -20.01 -1.85 -9.19
CA ASN A 104 -21.21 -2.54 -8.73
C ASN A 104 -21.16 -4.06 -8.98
N LEU A 105 -20.02 -4.67 -8.63
CA LEU A 105 -19.73 -6.07 -8.88
C LEU A 105 -20.10 -6.94 -7.68
N PRO A 106 -20.50 -8.21 -7.91
CA PRO A 106 -20.76 -9.14 -6.82
C PRO A 106 -19.47 -9.45 -6.06
N LEU A 107 -19.61 -9.83 -4.78
CA LEU A 107 -18.48 -10.01 -3.87
C LEU A 107 -17.53 -11.11 -4.35
N GLU A 108 -18.04 -12.12 -5.03
CA GLU A 108 -17.28 -13.21 -5.65
C GLU A 108 -16.27 -12.68 -6.68
N THR A 109 -16.66 -11.69 -7.48
CA THR A 109 -15.77 -11.03 -8.45
C THR A 109 -14.71 -10.19 -7.75
N ILE A 110 -15.09 -9.49 -6.67
CA ILE A 110 -14.14 -8.72 -5.85
C ILE A 110 -13.12 -9.66 -5.17
N ALA A 111 -13.59 -10.81 -4.68
CA ALA A 111 -12.73 -11.82 -4.07
C ALA A 111 -11.75 -12.43 -5.09
N LEU A 112 -12.23 -12.75 -6.30
CA LEU A 112 -11.35 -13.21 -7.38
C LEU A 112 -10.31 -12.14 -7.77
N ALA A 113 -10.71 -10.87 -7.84
CA ALA A 113 -9.78 -9.78 -8.07
C ALA A 113 -8.73 -9.68 -6.96
N ALA A 114 -9.12 -9.87 -5.69
CA ALA A 114 -8.18 -9.94 -4.58
C ALA A 114 -7.17 -11.09 -4.74
N CYS A 115 -7.63 -12.28 -5.15
CA CYS A 115 -6.73 -13.41 -5.43
C CYS A 115 -5.75 -13.11 -6.57
N ILE A 116 -6.20 -12.42 -7.63
CA ILE A 116 -5.31 -11.98 -8.72
C ILE A 116 -4.25 -11.02 -8.17
N LEU A 117 -4.65 -10.01 -7.40
CA LEU A 117 -3.73 -9.02 -6.82
C LEU A 117 -2.71 -9.67 -5.87
N ASP A 118 -3.14 -10.59 -5.01
CA ASP A 118 -2.27 -11.31 -4.06
C ASP A 118 -1.23 -12.19 -4.77
N SER A 119 -1.55 -12.68 -5.98
CA SER A 119 -0.62 -13.45 -6.80
C SER A 119 0.43 -12.61 -7.55
N LEU A 120 0.32 -11.28 -7.53
CA LEU A 120 1.24 -10.40 -8.23
C LEU A 120 2.63 -10.43 -7.60
N THR A 121 3.65 -10.53 -8.46
CA THR A 121 5.05 -10.60 -8.04
C THR A 121 5.78 -9.26 -8.18
N SER A 122 6.94 -9.12 -7.54
CA SER A 122 7.83 -7.97 -7.76
C SER A 122 8.31 -7.84 -9.22
N ARG A 123 8.36 -8.97 -9.94
CA ARG A 123 8.65 -9.00 -11.38
C ARG A 123 7.54 -8.32 -12.18
N PHE A 124 6.27 -8.58 -11.84
CA PHE A 124 5.12 -7.88 -12.44
C PHE A 124 5.28 -6.37 -12.25
N ALA A 125 5.52 -5.90 -11.03
CA ALA A 125 5.66 -4.47 -10.73
C ALA A 125 6.77 -3.79 -11.55
N THR A 126 7.90 -4.48 -11.76
CA THR A 126 9.01 -3.97 -12.57
C THR A 126 8.67 -3.93 -14.06
N LEU A 127 7.98 -4.94 -14.57
CA LEU A 127 7.56 -5.00 -15.97
C LEU A 127 6.47 -3.96 -16.25
N TRP A 128 5.49 -3.84 -15.36
CA TRP A 128 4.41 -2.87 -15.43
C TRP A 128 4.93 -1.44 -15.58
N ARG A 129 5.86 -1.01 -14.72
CA ARG A 129 6.47 0.33 -14.79
C ARG A 129 7.18 0.63 -16.11
N ARG A 130 7.73 -0.39 -16.78
CA ARG A 130 8.45 -0.23 -18.05
C ARG A 130 7.54 -0.25 -19.27
N SER A 131 6.40 -0.92 -19.15
CA SER A 131 5.45 -1.12 -20.25
C SER A 131 4.35 -0.08 -20.29
N LEU A 132 4.10 0.62 -19.18
CA LEU A 132 3.02 1.59 -19.07
C LEU A 132 3.18 2.71 -20.12
N PRO A 133 2.15 3.01 -20.93
CA PRO A 133 2.25 3.99 -22.00
C PRO A 133 2.17 5.40 -21.39
N LEU A 134 3.31 5.92 -20.92
CA LEU A 134 3.41 7.28 -20.37
C LEU A 134 3.33 8.35 -21.47
N SER A 135 3.55 7.99 -22.73
CA SER A 135 3.56 8.93 -23.86
C SER A 135 2.22 9.58 -24.15
N SER A 136 1.11 9.03 -23.67
CA SER A 136 -0.22 9.63 -23.81
C SER A 136 -0.51 10.71 -22.78
N LEU A 137 0.32 10.82 -21.72
CA LEU A 137 0.23 11.89 -20.75
C LEU A 137 0.89 13.18 -21.28
N PRO A 138 0.43 14.36 -20.83
CA PRO A 138 1.13 15.62 -21.05
C PRO A 138 2.61 15.52 -20.68
N ALA A 139 3.49 16.21 -21.42
CA ALA A 139 4.96 16.13 -21.26
C ALA A 139 5.44 16.31 -19.81
N GLU A 140 4.81 17.22 -19.05
CA GLU A 140 5.11 17.49 -17.64
C GLU A 140 4.75 16.33 -16.67
N SER A 141 3.95 15.37 -17.14
CA SER A 141 3.42 14.23 -16.37
C SER A 141 3.81 12.87 -16.94
N GLN A 142 4.80 12.81 -17.84
CA GLN A 142 5.33 11.55 -18.39
C GLN A 142 6.25 10.84 -17.39
N HIS A 143 5.80 10.70 -16.14
CA HIS A 143 6.51 9.99 -15.09
C HIS A 143 5.63 8.91 -14.50
N ILE A 144 6.22 7.79 -14.11
CA ILE A 144 5.50 6.65 -13.51
C ILE A 144 4.78 7.04 -12.21
N ASP A 145 5.33 8.02 -11.48
CA ASP A 145 4.73 8.56 -10.26
C ASP A 145 3.64 9.60 -10.53
N SER A 146 3.30 9.88 -11.79
CA SER A 146 2.09 10.63 -12.13
C SER A 146 0.89 9.71 -12.30
N VAL A 147 1.11 8.39 -12.47
CA VAL A 147 0.03 7.42 -12.62
C VAL A 147 -0.28 6.76 -11.29
N ARG A 148 -1.55 6.86 -10.92
CA ARG A 148 -2.12 6.25 -9.73
C ARG A 148 -2.14 4.72 -9.83
N PRO A 149 -1.62 3.97 -8.84
CA PRO A 149 -1.51 2.51 -8.93
C PRO A 149 -2.86 1.78 -8.86
N GLU A 150 -3.94 2.46 -8.52
CA GLU A 150 -5.30 1.89 -8.51
C GLU A 150 -5.77 1.40 -9.89
N VAL A 151 -5.08 1.77 -10.98
CA VAL A 151 -5.27 1.16 -12.31
C VAL A 151 -5.01 -0.35 -12.30
N ILE A 152 -4.13 -0.83 -11.41
CA ILE A 152 -3.86 -2.27 -11.23
C ILE A 152 -5.08 -2.96 -10.61
N ILE A 153 -5.76 -2.31 -9.66
CA ILE A 153 -7.01 -2.82 -9.08
C ILE A 153 -8.11 -2.83 -10.13
N LEU A 154 -8.23 -1.74 -10.91
CA LEU A 154 -9.21 -1.66 -11.99
C LEU A 154 -9.01 -2.79 -13.02
N ALA A 155 -7.76 -3.07 -13.40
CA ALA A 155 -7.44 -4.17 -14.29
C ALA A 155 -7.79 -5.54 -13.69
N ALA A 156 -7.47 -5.77 -12.40
CA ALA A 156 -7.82 -7.01 -11.72
C ALA A 156 -9.34 -7.23 -11.63
N LEU A 157 -10.12 -6.19 -11.32
CA LEU A 157 -11.59 -6.25 -11.32
C LEU A 157 -12.13 -6.58 -12.70
N MET A 158 -11.58 -5.96 -13.75
CA MET A 158 -11.96 -6.24 -15.13
C MET A 158 -11.65 -7.69 -15.52
N ILE A 159 -10.46 -8.20 -15.20
CA ILE A 159 -10.07 -9.59 -15.49
C ILE A 159 -11.00 -10.57 -14.74
N ALA A 160 -11.23 -10.34 -13.44
CA ALA A 160 -12.13 -11.15 -12.64
C ALA A 160 -13.55 -11.16 -13.21
N HIS A 161 -14.05 -10.00 -13.65
CA HIS A 161 -15.36 -9.89 -14.29
C HIS A 161 -15.42 -10.65 -15.61
N LYS A 162 -14.41 -10.48 -16.48
CA LYS A 162 -14.30 -11.23 -17.75
C LYS A 162 -14.21 -12.75 -17.53
N PHE A 163 -13.71 -13.18 -16.37
CA PHE A 163 -13.58 -14.60 -16.04
C PHE A 163 -14.89 -15.21 -15.53
N LEU A 164 -15.71 -14.45 -14.80
CA LEU A 164 -16.96 -14.93 -14.21
C LEU A 164 -18.20 -14.66 -15.06
N ASP A 165 -18.14 -13.66 -15.93
CA ASP A 165 -19.25 -13.27 -16.80
C ASP A 165 -18.91 -13.48 -18.28
N ASP A 166 -19.59 -14.43 -18.91
CA ASP A 166 -19.45 -14.78 -20.33
C ASP A 166 -19.94 -13.66 -21.27
N ALA A 167 -20.59 -12.61 -20.76
CA ALA A 167 -21.12 -11.50 -21.55
C ALA A 167 -20.04 -10.61 -22.20
N GLY A 168 -18.75 -10.85 -21.94
CA GLY A 168 -17.66 -10.21 -22.67
C GLY A 168 -17.52 -8.71 -22.37
N ALA A 169 -17.36 -8.35 -21.10
CA ALA A 169 -17.17 -6.97 -20.70
C ALA A 169 -15.96 -6.34 -21.41
N ARG A 170 -16.18 -5.16 -22.01
CA ARG A 170 -15.15 -4.46 -22.80
C ARG A 170 -14.30 -3.59 -21.88
N THR A 171 -13.00 -3.52 -22.16
CA THR A 171 -12.05 -2.66 -21.43
C THR A 171 -12.49 -1.20 -21.39
N ARG A 172 -13.14 -0.73 -22.46
CA ARG A 172 -13.71 0.61 -22.56
C ARG A 172 -14.73 0.90 -21.45
N THR A 173 -15.63 -0.03 -21.14
CA THR A 173 -16.65 0.14 -20.11
C THR A 173 -16.02 0.30 -18.74
N PHE A 174 -14.99 -0.49 -18.42
CA PHE A 174 -14.24 -0.34 -17.17
C PHE A 174 -13.46 0.98 -17.09
N SER A 175 -12.87 1.43 -18.20
CA SER A 175 -12.16 2.71 -18.26
C SER A 175 -13.09 3.92 -18.02
N GLU A 176 -14.24 3.95 -18.71
CA GLU A 176 -15.16 5.08 -18.72
C GLU A 176 -16.07 5.08 -17.48
N VAL A 177 -16.73 3.94 -17.19
CA VAL A 177 -17.76 3.87 -16.14
C VAL A 177 -17.13 3.68 -14.75
N VAL A 178 -16.18 2.75 -14.64
CA VAL A 178 -15.57 2.40 -13.35
C VAL A 178 -14.40 3.32 -13.02
N GLY A 179 -13.50 3.52 -13.99
CA GLY A 179 -12.33 4.40 -13.86
C GLY A 179 -12.66 5.89 -13.91
N GLY A 180 -13.87 6.28 -14.35
CA GLY A 180 -14.29 7.67 -14.48
C GLY A 180 -13.38 8.49 -15.39
N GLU A 181 -12.90 7.88 -16.49
CA GLU A 181 -11.97 8.47 -17.47
C GLU A 181 -10.61 8.91 -16.89
N ARG A 182 -10.27 8.49 -15.66
CA ARG A 182 -8.98 8.84 -15.04
C ARG A 182 -7.79 8.16 -15.70
N TRP A 183 -8.01 6.99 -16.29
CA TRP A 183 -7.00 6.24 -17.01
C TRP A 183 -7.47 5.99 -18.43
N GLU A 184 -6.53 6.12 -19.36
CA GLU A 184 -6.77 5.81 -20.76
C GLU A 184 -6.91 4.30 -20.96
N ILE A 185 -7.70 3.93 -21.97
CA ILE A 185 -7.93 2.53 -22.37
C ILE A 185 -6.60 1.80 -22.63
N ASP A 186 -5.60 2.49 -23.19
CA ASP A 186 -4.28 1.90 -23.48
C ASP A 186 -3.52 1.52 -22.21
N MET A 187 -3.59 2.34 -21.15
CA MET A 187 -2.99 1.99 -19.86
C MET A 187 -3.65 0.76 -19.25
N LEU A 188 -4.98 0.67 -19.36
CA LEU A 188 -5.73 -0.47 -18.84
C LEU A 188 -5.46 -1.74 -19.65
N ASN A 189 -5.40 -1.64 -20.98
CA ASN A 189 -5.06 -2.75 -21.89
C ASN A 189 -3.63 -3.27 -21.65
N VAL A 190 -2.67 -2.38 -21.43
CA VAL A 190 -1.29 -2.79 -21.10
C VAL A 190 -1.26 -3.49 -19.76
N THR A 191 -1.92 -2.92 -18.74
CA THR A 191 -1.96 -3.50 -17.40
C THR A 191 -2.62 -4.88 -17.39
N GLU A 192 -3.65 -5.10 -18.21
CA GLU A 192 -4.31 -6.40 -18.37
C GLU A 192 -3.41 -7.51 -18.93
N ARG A 193 -2.41 -7.16 -19.76
CA ARG A 193 -1.62 -8.15 -20.52
C ARG A 193 -0.33 -8.60 -19.84
N ILE A 194 0.07 -7.94 -18.77
CA ILE A 194 1.37 -8.10 -18.08
C ILE A 194 1.23 -9.13 -16.96
#